data_AF-A0A075FVV0-F1
#
_entry.id   AF-A0A075FVV0-F1
#
_cell.length_a   1.000
_cell.length_b   1.000
_cell.length_c   1.000
_cell.angle_alpha   90.00
_cell.angle_beta   90.00
_cell.angle_gamma   90.00
#
_symmetry.space_group_name_H-M   'P 1'
#
loop_
_entity.id
_entity.type
_entity.pdbx_description
1 polymer ?
#
loop_
_entity_poly.entity_id
_entity_poly.type
_entity_poly.pdbx_seq_one_letter_code
_entity_poly.pdbx_strand_id
1 'polypeptide(L)'
;MSKEGAGDAEFRDSFLSFLKEGEDERTSLNLEDAGLLAIEMDQMTEHRFSFSFSGGELDESASVGDGHPSIIEGGMVDWWPNFLRDNVWGPAGFGVNFQWILLGMMVGMVMGTAGAQARSLFGMLIPASKTTEFFGFFGFIGKAAAVFGPLIYFVVSSSMDSRMALLSIVIVILLGMLIFLRIDVEEGIRVAKAVDAEAGLFRGEEK
;
A
#
# COMPACT_ATOMS: atom_id res chain seq x y z
N MET A 1 -5.50 -5.45 -16.34
CA MET A 1 -6.47 -4.34 -16.41
C MET A 1 -6.75 -4.09 -17.89
N SER A 2 -7.75 -4.77 -18.45
CA SER A 2 -8.23 -4.48 -19.80
C SER A 2 -8.70 -3.03 -19.81
N LYS A 3 -8.00 -2.16 -20.53
CA LYS A 3 -8.19 -0.70 -20.49
C LYS A 3 -9.35 -0.23 -21.37
N GLU A 4 -10.06 -1.16 -22.00
CA GLU A 4 -11.17 -0.87 -22.88
C GLU A 4 -12.40 -1.52 -22.27
N GLY A 5 -13.43 -0.74 -21.97
CA GLY A 5 -14.70 -1.21 -21.42
C GLY A 5 -15.51 -2.06 -22.40
N ALA A 6 -14.85 -2.82 -23.28
CA ALA A 6 -15.45 -3.75 -24.21
C ALA A 6 -16.13 -4.90 -23.45
N GLY A 7 -15.42 -5.55 -22.52
CA GLY A 7 -16.00 -6.59 -21.67
C GLY A 7 -17.10 -6.08 -20.74
N ASP A 8 -16.95 -4.86 -20.21
CA ASP A 8 -18.01 -4.18 -19.44
C ASP A 8 -19.26 -3.90 -20.28
N ALA A 9 -19.10 -3.50 -21.55
CA ALA A 9 -20.19 -3.22 -22.47
C ALA A 9 -20.88 -4.51 -22.93
N GLU A 10 -20.10 -5.53 -23.27
CA GLU A 10 -20.58 -6.85 -23.69
C GLU A 10 -21.38 -7.52 -22.58
N PHE A 11 -20.84 -7.55 -21.36
CA PHE A 11 -21.56 -8.04 -20.18
C PHE A 11 -22.84 -7.25 -19.95
N ARG A 12 -22.78 -5.91 -19.93
CA ARG A 12 -23.95 -5.06 -19.67
C ARG A 12 -25.04 -5.27 -20.72
N ASP A 13 -24.67 -5.30 -22.00
CA ASP A 13 -25.62 -5.38 -23.09
C ASP A 13 -26.29 -6.77 -23.13
N SER A 14 -25.52 -7.84 -22.88
CA SER A 14 -26.06 -9.19 -22.70
C SER A 14 -26.96 -9.28 -21.45
N PHE A 15 -26.51 -8.78 -20.29
CA PHE A 15 -27.29 -8.75 -19.05
C PHE A 15 -28.61 -7.99 -19.20
N LEU A 16 -28.58 -6.81 -19.83
CA LEU A 16 -29.78 -6.00 -20.08
C LEU A 16 -30.73 -6.66 -21.07
N SER A 17 -30.26 -7.53 -21.98
CA SER A 17 -31.13 -8.25 -22.91
C SER A 17 -32.09 -9.21 -22.20
N PHE A 18 -31.69 -9.77 -21.06
CA PHE A 18 -32.56 -10.61 -20.23
C PHE A 18 -33.53 -9.77 -19.39
N LEU A 19 -33.14 -8.54 -19.02
CA LEU A 19 -33.93 -7.65 -18.16
C LEU A 19 -34.77 -6.63 -18.91
N LYS A 20 -34.71 -6.56 -20.25
CA LYS A 20 -35.48 -5.60 -21.04
C LYS A 20 -36.33 -6.31 -22.09
N GLU A 21 -37.61 -5.93 -22.12
CA GLU A 21 -38.52 -6.29 -23.20
C GLU A 21 -39.04 -4.99 -23.84
N GLY A 22 -38.43 -4.58 -24.95
CA GLY A 22 -38.71 -3.27 -25.54
C GLY A 22 -38.16 -2.12 -24.68
N GLU A 23 -39.02 -1.20 -24.27
CA GLU A 23 -38.66 -0.10 -23.36
C GLU A 23 -38.87 -0.44 -21.88
N ASP A 24 -39.52 -1.57 -21.56
CA ASP A 24 -39.88 -1.94 -20.19
C ASP A 24 -38.80 -2.81 -19.54
N GLU A 25 -38.45 -2.47 -18.29
CA GLU A 25 -37.52 -3.24 -17.45
C GLU A 25 -38.26 -4.33 -16.66
N ARG A 26 -37.84 -5.58 -16.85
CA ARG A 26 -38.32 -6.74 -16.10
C ARG A 26 -37.63 -6.78 -14.74
N THR A 27 -38.42 -6.84 -13.68
CA THR A 27 -37.93 -6.97 -12.29
C THR A 27 -37.92 -8.41 -11.77
N SER A 28 -38.45 -9.35 -12.56
CA SER A 28 -38.46 -10.78 -12.24
C SER A 28 -38.26 -11.61 -13.51
N LEU A 29 -37.49 -12.68 -13.39
CA LEU A 29 -37.21 -13.63 -14.46
C LEU A 29 -37.93 -14.94 -14.19
N ASN A 30 -38.33 -15.64 -15.25
CA ASN A 30 -38.78 -17.02 -15.13
C ASN A 30 -37.57 -17.93 -14.88
N LEU A 31 -37.81 -19.19 -14.49
CA LEU A 31 -36.74 -20.14 -14.14
C LEU A 31 -35.79 -20.43 -15.32
N GLU A 32 -36.32 -20.47 -16.55
CA GLU A 32 -35.57 -20.80 -17.76
C GLU A 32 -34.63 -19.65 -18.17
N ASP A 33 -35.15 -18.43 -18.21
CA ASP A 33 -34.40 -17.20 -18.49
C ASP A 33 -33.35 -16.93 -17.41
N ALA A 34 -33.68 -17.19 -16.13
CA ALA A 34 -32.72 -17.07 -15.03
C ALA A 34 -31.58 -18.09 -15.14
N GLY A 35 -31.88 -19.34 -15.54
CA GLY A 35 -30.88 -20.37 -15.78
C GLY A 35 -29.97 -20.05 -16.97
N LEU A 36 -30.54 -19.54 -18.07
CA LEU A 36 -29.77 -19.08 -19.23
C LEU A 36 -28.88 -17.88 -18.88
N LEU A 37 -29.41 -16.90 -18.15
CA LEU A 37 -28.63 -15.78 -17.65
C LEU A 37 -27.47 -16.26 -16.77
N ALA A 38 -27.71 -17.21 -15.86
CA ALA A 38 -26.66 -17.74 -14.99
C ALA A 38 -25.53 -18.41 -15.81
N ILE A 39 -25.86 -19.21 -16.82
CA ILE A 39 -24.87 -19.89 -17.68
C ILE A 39 -24.10 -18.88 -18.54
N GLU A 40 -24.80 -17.96 -19.18
CA GLU A 40 -24.20 -16.95 -20.05
C GLU A 40 -23.22 -16.06 -19.27
N MET A 41 -23.62 -15.64 -18.08
CA MET A 41 -22.81 -14.76 -17.25
C MET A 41 -21.67 -15.50 -16.53
N ASP A 42 -21.75 -16.83 -16.36
CA ASP A 42 -20.62 -17.64 -15.88
C ASP A 42 -19.52 -17.78 -16.95
N GLN A 43 -19.88 -17.69 -18.24
CA GLN A 43 -18.92 -17.74 -19.35
C GLN A 43 -18.27 -16.38 -19.63
N MET A 44 -18.97 -15.27 -19.36
CA MET A 44 -18.41 -13.93 -19.49
C MET A 44 -17.72 -13.50 -18.19
N THR A 45 -16.45 -13.83 -18.01
CA THR A 45 -15.72 -13.44 -16.79
C THR A 45 -15.02 -12.08 -16.89
N GLU A 46 -14.83 -11.53 -18.10
CA GLU A 46 -14.09 -10.28 -18.32
C GLU A 46 -14.94 -9.01 -18.08
N HIS A 47 -15.40 -8.80 -16.84
CA HIS A 47 -16.11 -7.58 -16.45
C HIS A 47 -15.88 -7.18 -14.99
N ARG A 48 -16.28 -5.96 -14.63
CA ARG A 48 -16.16 -5.44 -13.25
C ARG A 48 -17.39 -5.62 -12.36
N PHE A 49 -18.46 -6.19 -12.91
CA PHE A 49 -19.73 -6.36 -12.21
C PHE A 49 -19.79 -7.66 -11.40
N SER A 50 -20.68 -7.67 -10.42
CA SER A 50 -21.14 -8.88 -9.73
C SER A 50 -22.65 -8.91 -9.82
N PHE A 51 -23.21 -10.12 -9.88
CA PHE A 51 -24.65 -10.32 -9.86
C PHE A 51 -24.99 -11.50 -8.96
N SER A 52 -26.20 -11.46 -8.43
CA SER A 52 -26.74 -12.47 -7.53
C SER A 52 -28.23 -12.61 -7.76
N PHE A 53 -28.72 -13.83 -7.70
CA PHE A 53 -30.15 -14.11 -7.72
C PHE A 53 -30.72 -14.05 -6.31
N SER A 54 -31.92 -13.48 -6.19
CA SER A 54 -32.67 -13.46 -4.93
C SER A 54 -34.08 -14.00 -5.18
N GLY A 55 -34.42 -15.07 -4.45
CA GLY A 55 -35.66 -15.84 -4.59
C GLY A 55 -35.61 -16.94 -5.66
N GLY A 56 -36.56 -17.89 -5.58
CA GLY A 56 -36.65 -19.03 -6.49
C GLY A 56 -35.66 -20.16 -6.19
N GLU A 57 -35.42 -21.06 -7.16
CA GLU A 57 -34.48 -22.19 -6.99
C GLU A 57 -33.00 -21.80 -7.11
N LEU A 58 -32.72 -20.61 -7.66
CA LEU A 58 -31.38 -20.05 -7.83
C LEU A 58 -31.01 -19.04 -6.73
N ASP A 59 -31.80 -18.96 -5.66
CA ASP A 59 -31.54 -18.04 -4.55
C ASP A 59 -30.11 -18.21 -4.01
N GLU A 60 -29.46 -17.09 -3.67
CA GLU A 60 -28.06 -17.00 -3.23
C GLU A 60 -26.99 -17.38 -4.26
N SER A 61 -27.36 -17.85 -5.46
CA SER A 61 -26.38 -18.03 -6.54
C SER A 61 -25.87 -16.67 -7.02
N ALA A 62 -24.55 -16.54 -7.11
CA ALA A 62 -23.88 -15.31 -7.49
C ALA A 62 -22.62 -15.60 -8.28
N SER A 63 -22.28 -14.73 -9.22
CA SER A 63 -21.00 -14.75 -9.91
C SER A 63 -20.40 -13.34 -9.95
N VAL A 64 -19.07 -13.30 -9.96
CA VAL A 64 -18.27 -12.10 -9.87
C VAL A 64 -17.26 -12.14 -11.00
N GLY A 65 -17.25 -11.12 -11.86
CA GLY A 65 -16.29 -11.07 -12.97
C GLY A 65 -14.87 -10.83 -12.48
N ASP A 66 -13.89 -11.31 -13.25
CA ASP A 66 -12.45 -11.26 -12.97
C ASP A 66 -11.91 -9.83 -12.81
N GLY A 67 -12.59 -8.84 -13.37
CA GLY A 67 -12.26 -7.42 -13.24
C GLY A 67 -12.86 -6.75 -12.01
N HIS A 68 -13.66 -7.44 -11.20
CA HIS A 68 -14.38 -6.84 -10.10
C HIS A 68 -13.41 -6.27 -9.04
N PRO A 69 -13.60 -5.03 -8.54
CA PRO A 69 -12.67 -4.38 -7.62
C PRO A 69 -12.41 -5.12 -6.30
N SER A 70 -13.26 -6.10 -5.95
CA SER A 70 -13.05 -6.96 -4.78
C SER A 70 -12.13 -8.14 -5.03
N ILE A 71 -11.80 -8.45 -6.29
CA ILE A 71 -10.81 -9.47 -6.66
C ILE A 71 -9.45 -8.82 -6.49
N ILE A 72 -8.83 -9.10 -5.34
CA ILE A 72 -7.53 -8.56 -4.99
C ILE A 72 -6.40 -9.58 -5.20
N GLU A 73 -6.68 -10.71 -5.87
CA GLU A 73 -5.72 -11.77 -6.21
C GLU A 73 -5.43 -11.77 -7.71
N GLY A 74 -4.16 -11.86 -8.10
CA GLY A 74 -3.71 -11.94 -9.50
C GLY A 74 -2.62 -10.94 -9.90
N GLY A 75 -2.20 -10.05 -8.99
CA GLY A 75 -1.07 -9.15 -9.16
C GLY A 75 0.28 -9.83 -9.01
N MET A 76 1.32 -9.29 -9.69
CA MET A 76 2.70 -9.82 -9.65
C MET A 76 3.31 -9.92 -8.24
N VAL A 77 2.76 -9.20 -7.25
CA VAL A 77 3.27 -9.12 -5.86
C VAL A 77 2.38 -9.87 -4.87
N ASP A 78 1.31 -10.52 -5.33
CA ASP A 78 0.31 -11.13 -4.45
C ASP A 78 0.80 -12.40 -3.74
N TRP A 79 1.96 -12.91 -4.15
CA TRP A 79 2.60 -14.06 -3.50
C TRP A 79 2.92 -13.78 -2.03
N TRP A 80 3.32 -12.55 -1.66
CA TRP A 80 3.74 -12.22 -0.29
C TRP A 80 2.56 -12.12 0.68
N PRO A 81 1.47 -11.38 0.35
CA PRO A 81 0.30 -11.31 1.21
C PRO A 81 -0.39 -12.67 1.34
N ASN A 82 -0.44 -13.45 0.25
CA ASN A 82 -0.98 -14.81 0.27
C ASN A 82 -0.11 -15.72 1.13
N PHE A 83 1.22 -15.65 1.01
CA PHE A 83 2.12 -16.38 1.90
C PHE A 83 1.88 -16.05 3.38
N LEU A 84 1.79 -14.76 3.73
CA LEU A 84 1.48 -14.35 5.10
C LEU A 84 0.11 -14.84 5.57
N ARG A 85 -0.91 -14.73 4.71
CA ARG A 85 -2.25 -15.22 5.00
C ARG A 85 -2.22 -16.71 5.29
N ASP A 86 -1.59 -17.49 4.44
CA ASP A 86 -1.70 -18.95 4.47
C ASP A 86 -0.79 -19.56 5.55
N ASN A 87 0.34 -18.90 5.88
CA ASN A 87 1.32 -19.43 6.84
C ASN A 87 1.31 -18.75 8.21
N VAL A 88 0.88 -17.48 8.30
CA VAL A 88 0.90 -16.71 9.55
C VAL A 88 -0.52 -16.50 10.05
N TRP A 89 -1.36 -15.84 9.26
CA TRP A 89 -2.67 -15.39 9.73
C TRP A 89 -3.70 -16.52 9.86
N GLY A 90 -3.77 -17.38 8.86
CA GLY A 90 -4.68 -18.52 8.78
C GLY A 90 -4.45 -19.52 9.91
N PRO A 91 -3.21 -20.04 10.08
CA PRO A 91 -2.89 -20.97 11.18
C PRO A 91 -3.03 -20.35 12.56
N ALA A 92 -2.80 -19.04 12.70
CA ALA A 92 -2.98 -18.35 13.97
C ALA A 92 -4.46 -18.11 14.35
N GLY A 93 -5.39 -18.29 13.42
CA GLY A 93 -6.82 -18.08 13.66
C GLY A 93 -7.19 -16.63 14.01
N PHE A 94 -6.36 -15.66 13.64
CA PHE A 94 -6.60 -14.26 13.97
C PHE A 94 -7.71 -13.67 13.08
N GLY A 95 -8.76 -13.13 13.71
CA GLY A 95 -9.76 -12.35 13.00
C GLY A 95 -9.17 -11.06 12.41
N VAL A 96 -9.78 -10.56 11.31
CA VAL A 96 -9.31 -9.38 10.55
C VAL A 96 -9.07 -8.17 11.46
N ASN A 97 -9.96 -7.92 12.42
CA ASN A 97 -9.81 -6.80 13.38
C ASN A 97 -8.51 -6.88 14.19
N PHE A 98 -8.13 -8.07 14.65
CA PHE A 98 -6.92 -8.26 15.43
C PHE A 98 -5.67 -8.09 14.56
N GLN A 99 -5.71 -8.54 13.30
CA GLN A 99 -4.62 -8.33 12.34
C GLN A 99 -4.34 -6.84 12.14
N TRP A 100 -5.39 -6.02 11.98
CA TRP A 100 -5.25 -4.56 11.85
C TRP A 100 -4.62 -3.91 13.08
N ILE A 101 -5.06 -4.29 14.29
CA ILE A 101 -4.51 -3.76 15.54
C ILE A 101 -3.04 -4.15 15.68
N LEU A 102 -2.71 -5.41 15.42
CA LEU A 102 -1.35 -5.91 15.51
C LEU A 102 -0.42 -5.19 14.52
N LEU A 103 -0.81 -5.10 13.25
CA LEU A 103 -0.04 -4.40 12.22
C LEU A 103 0.15 -2.92 12.58
N GLY A 104 -0.92 -2.24 13.02
CA GLY A 104 -0.86 -0.85 13.46
C GLY A 104 0.10 -0.66 14.64
N MET A 105 0.07 -1.57 15.63
CA MET A 105 0.98 -1.54 16.77
C MET A 105 2.44 -1.76 16.35
N MET A 106 2.71 -2.72 15.47
CA MET A 106 4.06 -2.99 14.99
C MET A 106 4.62 -1.78 14.21
N VAL A 107 3.83 -1.23 13.29
CA VAL A 107 4.22 -0.03 12.52
C VAL A 107 4.46 1.15 13.46
N GLY A 108 3.57 1.38 14.43
CA GLY A 108 3.72 2.45 15.41
C GLY A 108 4.98 2.31 16.27
N MET A 109 5.30 1.10 16.70
CA MET A 109 6.52 0.80 17.45
C MET A 109 7.78 1.07 16.61
N VAL A 110 7.80 0.59 15.37
CA VAL A 110 8.94 0.79 14.46
C VAL A 110 9.13 2.27 14.12
N MET A 111 8.06 3.00 13.80
CA MET A 111 8.14 4.43 13.51
C MET A 111 8.56 5.25 14.73
N GLY A 112 8.06 4.90 15.93
CA GLY A 112 8.43 5.57 17.18
C GLY A 112 9.90 5.37 17.53
N THR A 113 10.39 4.14 17.43
CA THR A 113 11.79 3.79 17.71
C THR A 113 12.74 4.42 16.69
N ALA A 114 12.43 4.34 15.40
CA ALA A 114 13.23 4.98 14.34
C ALA A 114 13.31 6.50 14.54
N GLY A 115 12.18 7.16 14.86
CA GLY A 115 12.13 8.59 15.11
C GLY A 115 12.90 9.02 16.37
N ALA A 116 12.92 8.19 17.42
CA ALA A 116 13.70 8.46 18.63
C ALA A 116 15.22 8.29 18.36
N GLN A 117 15.61 7.21 17.68
CA GLN A 117 17.02 6.94 17.35
C GLN A 117 17.60 8.00 16.41
N ALA A 118 16.85 8.41 15.39
CA ALA A 118 17.30 9.44 14.44
C ALA A 118 17.63 10.76 15.14
N ARG A 119 16.80 11.20 16.10
CA ARG A 119 17.04 12.44 16.85
C ARG A 119 18.25 12.34 17.78
N SER A 120 18.40 11.22 18.48
CA SER A 120 19.54 10.98 19.36
C SER A 120 20.85 10.94 18.57
N LEU A 121 20.88 10.21 17.46
CA LEU A 121 22.04 10.12 16.59
C LEU A 121 22.39 11.48 15.97
N PHE A 122 21.38 12.21 15.48
CA PHE A 122 21.59 13.54 14.92
C PHE A 122 22.21 14.51 15.94
N GLY A 123 21.75 14.48 17.20
CA GLY A 123 22.31 15.32 18.26
C GLY A 123 23.77 15.03 18.59
N MET A 124 24.26 13.80 18.37
CA MET A 124 25.67 13.44 18.58
C MET A 124 26.56 13.84 17.39
N LEU A 125 26.00 13.92 16.19
CA LEU A 125 26.75 14.17 14.95
C LEU A 125 26.86 15.66 14.59
N ILE A 126 26.05 16.53 15.19
CA ILE A 126 26.07 17.96 14.89
C ILE A 126 27.08 18.71 15.79
N PRO A 127 27.96 19.55 15.21
CA PRO A 127 28.81 20.43 15.99
C PRO A 127 27.98 21.56 16.62
N ALA A 128 28.25 21.85 17.91
CA ALA A 128 27.55 22.85 18.69
C ALA A 128 27.66 24.26 18.07
N SER A 129 28.81 24.58 17.47
CA SER A 129 29.09 25.85 16.77
C SER A 129 28.17 26.12 15.58
N LYS A 130 27.62 25.08 14.93
CA LYS A 130 26.83 25.18 13.69
C LYS A 130 25.43 24.58 13.81
N THR A 131 24.96 24.36 15.04
CA THR A 131 23.66 23.78 15.36
C THR A 131 22.51 24.33 14.51
N THR A 132 22.37 25.66 14.40
CA THR A 132 21.27 26.31 13.65
C THR A 132 21.31 25.97 12.15
N GLU A 133 22.49 25.90 11.54
CA GLU A 133 22.64 25.58 10.11
C GLU A 133 22.22 24.13 9.84
N PHE A 134 22.67 23.19 10.68
CA PHE A 134 22.33 21.77 10.54
C PHE A 134 20.86 21.47 10.84
N PHE A 135 20.26 22.09 11.88
CA PHE A 135 18.83 21.94 12.16
C PHE A 135 17.95 22.54 11.05
N GLY A 136 18.37 23.67 10.46
CA GLY A 136 17.72 24.24 9.29
C GLY A 136 17.75 23.30 8.09
N PHE A 137 18.90 22.71 7.81
CA PHE A 137 19.06 21.72 6.74
C PHE A 137 18.24 20.44 7.00
N PHE A 138 18.29 19.89 8.22
CA PHE A 138 17.50 18.71 8.60
C PHE A 138 16.00 18.94 8.40
N GLY A 139 15.49 20.10 8.81
CA GLY A 139 14.09 20.48 8.60
C GLY A 139 13.74 20.63 7.11
N PHE A 140 14.64 21.18 6.30
CA PHE A 140 14.46 21.28 4.84
C PHE A 140 14.39 19.90 4.17
N ILE A 141 15.33 19.00 4.49
CA ILE A 141 15.33 17.62 3.96
C ILE A 141 14.07 16.87 4.36
N GLY A 142 13.62 17.02 5.61
CA GLY A 142 12.36 16.42 6.07
C GLY A 142 11.14 16.89 5.26
N LYS A 143 11.06 18.18 4.95
CA LYS A 143 9.99 18.72 4.09
C LYS A 143 10.10 18.23 2.65
N ALA A 144 11.30 18.16 2.10
CA ALA A 144 11.53 17.63 0.76
C ALA A 144 11.08 16.15 0.68
N ALA A 145 11.47 15.33 1.65
CA ALA A 145 11.07 13.92 1.74
C ALA A 145 9.54 13.76 1.82
N ALA A 146 8.85 14.64 2.56
CA ALA A 146 7.39 14.63 2.66
C ALA A 146 6.68 14.94 1.32
N VAL A 147 7.36 15.61 0.38
CA VAL A 147 6.85 15.84 -0.98
C VAL A 147 7.19 14.67 -1.90
N PHE A 148 8.42 14.16 -1.85
CA PHE A 148 8.86 13.08 -2.74
C PHE A 148 8.17 11.74 -2.45
N GLY A 149 7.86 11.42 -1.19
CA GLY A 149 7.18 10.17 -0.83
C GLY A 149 5.84 9.99 -1.56
N PRO A 150 4.86 10.92 -1.39
CA PRO A 150 3.60 10.87 -2.12
C PRO A 150 3.77 10.95 -3.63
N LEU A 151 4.75 11.69 -4.14
CA LEU A 151 4.99 11.82 -5.57
C LEU A 151 5.44 10.49 -6.19
N ILE A 152 6.38 9.78 -5.56
CA ILE A 152 6.82 8.46 -6.00
C ILE A 152 5.64 7.48 -5.96
N TYR A 153 4.90 7.47 -4.85
CA TYR A 153 3.70 6.64 -4.71
C TYR A 153 2.72 6.90 -5.85
N PHE A 154 2.41 8.16 -6.14
CA PHE A 154 1.47 8.56 -7.19
C PHE A 154 1.92 8.11 -8.59
N VAL A 155 3.20 8.28 -8.92
CA VAL A 155 3.76 7.85 -10.21
C VAL A 155 3.65 6.34 -10.37
N VAL A 156 3.96 5.58 -9.31
CA VAL A 156 3.87 4.11 -9.35
C VAL A 156 2.41 3.64 -9.36
N SER A 157 1.54 4.23 -8.55
CA SER A 157 0.12 3.85 -8.47
C SER A 157 -0.68 4.22 -9.71
N SER A 158 -0.24 5.23 -10.48
CA SER A 158 -0.89 5.60 -11.75
C SER A 158 -0.49 4.71 -12.92
N SER A 159 0.68 4.07 -12.84
CA SER A 159 1.23 3.22 -13.90
C SER A 159 1.04 1.73 -13.62
N MET A 160 0.92 1.33 -12.36
CA MET A 160 0.85 -0.05 -11.88
C MET A 160 -0.29 -0.26 -10.88
N ASP A 161 -0.47 -1.50 -10.44
CA ASP A 161 -1.43 -1.85 -9.39
C ASP A 161 -1.09 -1.19 -8.02
N SER A 162 -2.11 -1.00 -7.18
CA SER A 162 -1.98 -0.40 -5.84
C SER A 162 -0.98 -1.13 -4.95
N ARG A 163 -0.85 -2.45 -5.08
CA ARG A 163 0.12 -3.26 -4.31
C ARG A 163 1.56 -2.98 -4.74
N MET A 164 1.78 -2.69 -6.03
CA MET A 164 3.09 -2.27 -6.53
C MET A 164 3.47 -0.88 -6.00
N ALA A 165 2.50 0.02 -5.85
CA ALA A 165 2.74 1.32 -5.25
C ALA A 165 3.22 1.19 -3.79
N LEU A 166 2.63 0.30 -3.00
CA LEU A 166 3.11 0.00 -1.64
C LEU A 166 4.55 -0.55 -1.64
N LEU A 167 4.88 -1.45 -2.57
CA LEU A 167 6.23 -2.02 -2.67
C LEU A 167 7.28 -0.94 -3.03
N SER A 168 6.92 0.08 -3.80
CA SER A 168 7.83 1.19 -4.10
C SER A 168 8.28 1.95 -2.84
N ILE A 169 7.38 2.16 -1.88
CA ILE A 169 7.71 2.80 -0.59
C ILE A 169 8.69 1.91 0.19
N VAL A 170 8.45 0.60 0.21
CA VAL A 170 9.35 -0.36 0.86
C VAL A 170 10.75 -0.30 0.24
N ILE A 171 10.86 -0.23 -1.09
CA ILE A 171 12.15 -0.07 -1.78
C ILE A 171 12.87 1.20 -1.33
N VAL A 172 12.18 2.34 -1.24
CA VAL A 172 12.76 3.61 -0.78
C VAL A 172 13.28 3.48 0.66
N ILE A 173 12.52 2.84 1.54
CA ILE A 173 12.93 2.57 2.93
C ILE A 173 14.18 1.69 2.95
N LEU A 174 14.23 0.61 2.17
CA LEU A 174 15.38 -0.29 2.09
C LEU A 174 16.62 0.40 1.52
N LEU A 175 16.46 1.27 0.52
CA LEU A 175 17.54 2.10 -0.02
C LEU A 175 18.10 3.03 1.06
N GLY A 176 17.22 3.71 1.80
CA GLY A 176 17.61 4.54 2.94
C GLY A 176 18.34 3.74 4.02
N MET A 177 17.86 2.53 4.32
CA MET A 177 18.49 1.62 5.28
C MET A 177 19.88 1.17 4.81
N LEU A 178 20.03 0.81 3.54
CA LEU A 178 21.32 0.38 2.97
C LEU A 178 22.37 1.50 3.02
N ILE A 179 21.95 2.73 2.75
CA ILE A 179 22.81 3.92 2.89
C ILE A 179 23.17 4.13 4.35
N PHE A 180 22.18 4.02 5.26
CA PHE A 180 22.39 4.18 6.69
C PHE A 180 23.41 3.18 7.26
N LEU A 181 23.39 1.93 6.80
CA LEU A 181 24.35 0.90 7.22
C LEU A 181 25.81 1.20 6.83
N ARG A 182 26.05 2.16 5.92
CA ARG A 182 27.40 2.60 5.53
C ARG A 182 27.93 3.79 6.33
N ILE A 183 27.14 4.33 7.25
CA ILE A 183 27.53 5.51 8.03
C ILE A 183 28.38 5.06 9.24
N ASP A 184 29.59 5.60 9.33
CA ASP A 184 30.44 5.48 10.52
C ASP A 184 30.09 6.60 11.51
N VAL A 185 29.52 6.22 12.66
CA VAL A 185 28.99 7.17 13.63
C VAL A 185 30.11 7.76 14.47
N GLU A 186 31.08 6.94 14.86
CA GLU A 186 32.23 7.32 15.66
C GLU A 186 33.07 8.39 14.96
N GLU A 187 33.31 8.20 13.67
CA GLU A 187 34.01 9.18 12.84
C GLU A 187 33.24 10.50 12.74
N GLY A 188 31.91 10.43 12.57
CA GLY A 188 31.07 11.62 12.54
C GLY A 188 31.13 12.43 13.84
N ILE A 189 31.11 11.77 14.99
CA ILE A 189 31.26 12.42 16.32
C ILE A 189 32.65 13.06 16.44
N ARG A 190 33.70 12.39 15.97
CA ARG A 190 35.06 12.91 16.01
C ARG A 190 35.20 14.19 15.19
N VAL A 191 34.63 14.22 13.98
CA VAL A 191 34.64 15.40 13.11
C VAL A 191 33.85 16.55 13.74
N ALA A 192 32.68 16.28 14.32
CA ALA A 192 31.89 17.31 15.00
C ALA A 192 32.67 17.99 16.14
N LYS A 193 33.35 17.19 16.98
CA LYS A 193 34.20 17.70 18.07
C LYS A 193 35.39 18.51 17.57
N ALA A 194 36.03 18.10 16.47
CA ALA A 194 37.14 18.84 15.88
C ALA A 194 36.71 20.23 15.41
N VAL A 195 35.55 20.33 14.74
CA VAL A 195 34.97 21.62 14.30
C VAL A 195 34.66 22.53 15.49
N ASP A 196 34.11 21.98 16.58
CA ASP A 196 33.83 22.77 17.79
C ASP A 196 35.11 23.25 18.51
N ALA A 197 36.18 22.45 18.48
CA ALA A 197 37.48 22.86 19.00
C ALA A 197 38.07 24.02 18.18
N GLU A 198 37.99 23.95 16.84
CA GLU A 198 38.42 25.03 15.93
C GLU A 198 37.59 26.32 16.12
N ALA A 199 36.30 26.18 16.40
CA ALA A 199 35.41 27.31 16.72
C ALA A 199 35.65 27.92 18.11
N GLY A 200 36.56 27.34 18.92
CA GLY A 200 36.91 27.84 20.24
C GLY A 200 35.88 27.52 21.33
N LEU A 201 34.95 26.59 21.09
CA LEU A 201 33.96 26.16 22.09
C LEU A 201 34.56 25.26 23.19
N PHE A 202 35.67 24.58 22.91
CA PHE A 202 36.41 23.79 23.90
C PHE A 202 37.75 24.44 24.23
N ARG A 203 37.74 25.42 25.14
CA ARG A 203 38.95 25.87 25.84
C ARG A 203 38.81 25.58 27.33
N GLY A 204 39.25 24.38 27.70
CA GLY A 204 39.62 24.02 29.08
C GLY A 204 38.67 23.03 29.77
N GLU A 205 39.04 21.75 29.72
CA GLU A 205 39.03 20.88 30.91
C GLU A 205 40.25 19.96 30.83
N GLU A 206 41.43 20.54 31.10
CA GLU A 206 42.52 19.78 31.72
C GLU A 206 42.24 19.76 33.23
N LYS A 207 41.86 18.59 33.75
CA LYS A 207 42.22 18.14 35.11
C LYS A 207 42.42 16.64 35.11
#